data_AF-A0A6G2XNH8-F1
#
_entry.id   AF-A0A6G2XNH8-F1
#
_cell.length_a   1.000
_cell.length_b   1.000
_cell.length_c   1.000
_cell.angle_alpha   90.00
_cell.angle_beta   90.00
_cell.angle_gamma   90.00
#
_symmetry.space_group_name_H-M   'P 1'
#
loop_
_entity.id
_entity.type
_entity.pdbx_description
1 polymer ?
#
loop_
_entity_poly.entity_id
_entity_poly.type
_entity_poly.pdbx_seq_one_letter_code
_entity_poly.pdbx_strand_id
1 'polypeptide(L)' 'MTTKVEMERYGRILAGFYEGYFVRIRDDSEVTGGYYIYLVDDLAEPTDGGDYWVADKGELESFVESSQWEIEWLPE' A
#
# COMPACT_ATOMS: atom_id res chain seq x y z
N MET A 1 -5.31 -7.97 -14.56
CA MET A 1 -6.41 -7.19 -13.96
C MET A 1 -5.75 -6.09 -13.17
N THR A 2 -6.12 -4.82 -13.35
CA THR A 2 -5.45 -3.71 -12.64
C THR A 2 -6.09 -3.57 -11.26
N THR A 3 -5.36 -3.86 -10.19
CA THR A 3 -5.81 -3.61 -8.81
C THR A 3 -6.02 -2.11 -8.64
N LYS A 4 -7.24 -1.71 -8.30
CA LYS A 4 -7.53 -0.29 -8.05
C LYS A 4 -6.84 0.12 -6.75
N VAL A 5 -5.97 1.11 -6.84
CA VAL A 5 -5.29 1.71 -5.69
C VAL A 5 -6.21 2.71 -5.01
N GLU A 6 -6.39 2.58 -3.70
CA GLU A 6 -7.11 3.55 -2.87
C GLU A 6 -6.13 4.25 -1.91
N MET A 7 -6.42 5.52 -1.63
CA MET A 7 -5.58 6.38 -0.79
C MET A 7 -6.20 6.54 0.60
N GLU A 8 -5.35 6.82 1.60
CA GLU A 8 -5.72 7.15 2.99
C GLU A 8 -6.51 6.09 3.75
N ARG A 9 -6.61 4.88 3.22
CA ARG A 9 -7.30 3.74 3.85
C ARG A 9 -6.44 2.50 3.84
N TYR A 10 -6.71 1.61 4.78
CA TYR A 10 -6.08 0.31 4.84
C TYR A 10 -6.74 -0.67 3.85
N GLY A 11 -5.93 -1.49 3.22
CA GLY A 11 -6.38 -2.66 2.46
C GLY A 11 -5.56 -3.87 2.84
N ARG A 12 -6.19 -5.05 2.81
CA ARG A 12 -5.51 -6.32 3.05
C ARG A 12 -4.94 -6.85 1.74
N ILE A 13 -3.66 -7.21 1.74
CA ILE A 13 -3.01 -7.87 0.61
C ILE A 13 -3.43 -9.35 0.63
N LEU A 14 -4.22 -9.75 -0.35
CA LEU A 14 -4.73 -11.12 -0.51
C LEU A 14 -3.77 -12.03 -1.28
N ALA A 15 -2.87 -11.47 -2.08
CA ALA A 15 -1.88 -12.20 -2.86
C ALA A 15 -0.66 -11.32 -3.18
N GLY A 16 0.49 -11.96 -3.42
CA GLY A 16 1.74 -11.30 -3.83
C GLY A 16 2.74 -11.13 -2.68
N PHE A 17 3.69 -10.20 -2.82
CA PHE A 17 4.60 -9.90 -1.70
C PHE A 17 3.82 -9.35 -0.52
N TYR A 18 4.22 -9.72 0.70
CA TYR A 18 3.49 -9.34 1.93
C TYR A 18 2.04 -9.84 1.96
N GLU A 19 1.74 -10.98 1.32
CA GLU A 19 0.43 -11.64 1.46
C GLU A 19 0.05 -11.79 2.94
N GLY A 20 -1.17 -11.37 3.27
CA GLY A 20 -1.69 -11.35 4.64
C GLY A 20 -1.52 -10.01 5.37
N TYR A 21 -0.58 -9.15 4.95
CA TYR A 21 -0.35 -7.83 5.54
C TYR A 21 -1.44 -6.84 5.13
N PHE A 22 -1.46 -5.71 5.82
CA PHE A 22 -2.23 -4.53 5.48
C PHE A 22 -1.32 -3.47 4.85
N VAL A 23 -1.83 -2.83 3.80
CA VAL A 23 -1.21 -1.70 3.14
C VAL A 23 -2.05 -0.43 3.36
N ARG A 24 -1.40 0.71 3.58
CA ARG A 24 -2.01 2.03 3.48
C ARG A 24 -1.15 2.91 2.60
N ILE A 25 -1.77 3.52 1.60
CA ILE A 25 -1.08 4.45 0.71
C ILE A 25 -1.48 5.86 1.11
N ARG A 26 -0.47 6.72 1.29
CA ARG A 26 -0.63 8.12 1.67
C ARG A 26 -0.10 9.02 0.56
N ASP A 27 -0.91 10.00 0.16
CA ASP A 27 -0.43 11.09 -0.70
C ASP A 27 0.32 12.09 0.19
N ASP A 28 1.63 12.21 -0.03
CA ASP A 28 2.50 13.13 0.68
C ASP A 28 3.21 14.06 -0.30
N SER A 29 2.61 14.26 -1.48
CA SER A 29 3.21 15.02 -2.59
C SER A 29 3.42 16.49 -2.24
N GLU A 30 2.62 17.05 -1.35
CA GLU A 30 2.79 18.43 -0.86
C GLU A 30 3.98 18.60 0.11
N VAL A 31 4.46 17.52 0.72
CA VAL A 31 5.50 17.57 1.77
C VAL A 31 6.80 16.96 1.29
N THR A 32 6.77 15.73 0.78
CA THR A 32 7.96 15.01 0.28
C THR A 32 8.03 14.93 -1.24
N GLY A 33 6.95 15.30 -1.94
CA GLY A 33 6.90 15.24 -3.39
C GLY A 33 6.47 13.89 -3.96
N GLY A 34 6.03 12.94 -3.13
CA GLY A 34 5.65 11.59 -3.58
C GLY A 34 4.60 10.91 -2.69
N TYR A 35 4.55 9.59 -2.77
CA TYR A 35 3.60 8.74 -2.05
C TYR A 35 4.33 7.82 -1.07
N TYR A 36 3.77 7.66 0.12
CA TYR A 36 4.20 6.62 1.05
C TYR A 36 3.29 5.40 0.94
N ILE A 37 3.91 4.22 0.97
CA ILE A 37 3.26 2.91 1.02
C ILE A 37 3.64 2.28 2.36
N TYR A 38 2.72 2.29 3.31
CA TYR A 38 2.92 1.70 4.63
C TYR A 38 2.43 0.26 4.64
N LEU A 39 3.18 -0.63 5.26
CA LEU A 39 2.88 -2.05 5.43
C LEU A 39 2.91 -2.43 6.90
N VAL A 40 1.97 -3.26 7.31
CA VAL A 40 1.89 -3.77 8.67
C VAL A 40 1.22 -5.14 8.72
N ASP A 41 1.71 -6.05 9.57
CA ASP A 41 1.19 -7.41 9.68
C ASP A 41 -0.18 -7.50 10.38
N ASP A 42 -0.45 -6.61 11.34
CA ASP A 42 -1.73 -6.48 12.05
C ASP A 42 -2.10 -5.01 12.31
N LEU A 43 -3.39 -4.68 12.32
CA LEU A 43 -3.87 -3.30 12.53
C LEU A 43 -4.03 -2.91 14.01
N ALA A 44 -4.23 -3.88 14.90
CA ALA A 44 -4.46 -3.65 16.32
C ALA A 44 -3.18 -3.83 17.15
N GLU A 45 -2.42 -4.89 16.86
CA GLU A 45 -1.19 -5.26 17.59
C GLU A 45 -0.05 -5.54 16.61
N PRO A 46 0.44 -4.52 15.89
CA PRO A 46 1.46 -4.70 14.87
C PRO A 46 2.78 -5.20 15.47
N THR A 47 3.35 -6.25 14.87
CA THR A 47 4.65 -6.81 15.28
C THR A 47 5.71 -6.74 14.20
N ASP A 48 5.30 -6.56 12.95
CA ASP A 48 6.18 -6.36 11.80
C ASP A 48 5.57 -5.35 10.81
N GLY A 49 6.43 -4.68 10.05
CA GLY A 49 6.01 -3.66 9.11
C GLY A 49 7.16 -2.89 8.49
N GLY A 50 6.80 -1.96 7.63
CA GLY A 50 7.76 -1.10 6.94
C GLY A 50 7.08 -0.09 6.05
N ASP A 51 7.89 0.73 5.39
CA ASP A 51 7.41 1.74 4.47
C ASP A 51 8.29 1.82 3.23
N TYR A 52 7.64 2.19 2.12
CA TYR A 52 8.28 2.56 0.88
C TYR A 52 7.85 3.97 0.50
N TRP A 53 8.71 4.66 -0.25
CA TRP A 53 8.39 5.94 -0.87
C TRP A 53 8.58 5.83 -2.37
N VAL A 54 7.65 6.40 -3.14
CA VAL A 54 7.70 6.46 -4.60
C VAL A 54 7.42 7.89 -5.07
N ALA A 55 8.06 8.32 -6.16
CA ALA A 55 8.08 9.72 -6.55
C ALA A 55 6.77 10.20 -7.16
N ASP A 56 6.05 9.31 -7.84
CA ASP A 56 4.82 9.66 -8.51
C ASP A 56 3.83 8.49 -8.63
N LYS A 57 2.67 8.77 -9.20
CA LYS A 57 1.60 7.80 -9.35
C LYS A 57 1.97 6.65 -10.30
N GLY A 58 2.79 6.88 -11.32
CA GLY A 58 3.22 5.85 -12.25
C GLY A 58 4.18 4.86 -11.58
N GLU A 59 5.08 5.36 -10.74
CA GLU A 59 5.93 4.50 -9.90
C GLU A 59 5.11 3.72 -8.88
N LEU A 60 4.09 4.33 -8.27
CA LEU A 60 3.17 3.64 -7.38
C LEU A 60 2.43 2.49 -8.08
N GLU A 61 1.85 2.75 -9.25
CA GLU A 61 1.16 1.73 -10.05
C GLU A 61 2.12 0.60 -10.44
N SER A 62 3.35 0.93 -10.83
CA SER A 62 4.39 -0.05 -11.14
C SER A 62 4.82 -0.87 -9.92
N PHE A 63 4.88 -0.25 -8.74
CA PHE A 63 5.20 -0.94 -7.49
C PHE A 63 4.12 -1.97 -7.14
N VAL A 64 2.85 -1.59 -7.22
CA VAL A 64 1.70 -2.48 -6.94
C VAL A 64 1.65 -3.63 -7.95
N GLU A 65 1.86 -3.35 -9.24
CA GLU A 65 1.89 -4.37 -10.30
C GLU A 65 3.06 -5.36 -10.12
N SER A 66 4.28 -4.85 -9.91
CA SER A 66 5.47 -5.69 -9.71
C SER A 66 5.42 -6.51 -8.42
N SER A 67 4.69 -6.02 -7.41
CA SER A 67 4.44 -6.77 -6.18
C SER A 67 3.36 -7.84 -6.31
N GLN A 68 2.69 -7.90 -7.47
CA GLN A 68 1.60 -8.83 -7.78
C GLN A 68 0.45 -8.73 -6.77
N TRP A 69 0.15 -7.51 -6.30
CA TRP A 69 -0.84 -7.28 -5.25
C TRP A 69 -2.27 -7.39 -5.74
N GLU A 70 -3.03 -8.26 -5.08
CA GLU A 70 -4.49 -8.23 -5.04
C GLU A 70 -4.92 -7.68 -3.68
N ILE A 71 -5.66 -6.57 -3.65
CA ILE A 71 -5.96 -5.84 -2.40
C ILE A 71 -7.46 -5.78 -2.17
N GLU A 72 -7.89 -6.17 -0.97
CA GLU A 72 -9.23 -5.90 -0.45
C GLU A 72 -9.20 -4.67 0.47
N TRP A 73 -9.78 -3.57 0.02
CA TRP A 73 -9.79 -2.33 0.79
C TRP A 73 -10.86 -2.35 1.89
N LEU A 74 -10.45 -2.05 3.12
CA LEU A 74 -11.35 -2.02 4.29
C LEU A 74 -12.32 -0.84 4.22
N PRO A 75 -13.57 -0.98 4.67
CA PRO A 75 -14.52 0.13 4.73
C PRO A 75 -14.02 1.25 5.66
N GLU A 76 -14.50 2.47 5.43
CA GLU A 76 -14.32 3.61 6.33
C GLU A 76 -15.02 3.40 7.69
#